data_AF-A0A1R3GC59-F1
#
_entry.id   AF-A0A1R3GC59-F1
#
_cell.length_a   1.000
_cell.length_b   1.000
_cell.length_c   1.000
_cell.angle_alpha   90.00
_cell.angle_beta   90.00
_cell.angle_gamma   90.00
#
_symmetry.space_group_name_H-M   'P 1'
#
loop_
_entity.id
_entity.type
_entity.pdbx_description
1 polymer ?
#
loop_
_entity_poly.entity_id
_entity_poly.type
_entity_poly.pdbx_seq_one_letter_code
_entity_poly.pdbx_strand_id
1 'polypeptide(L)'
;MAVEETELPQPVTMKGGDGPDSYAKNSSFQGSISEEKLNSFNLPLYFPSAKELKALIEKNGHFSIERYETTEQAKAAHALPKPQNCILHIRAGLEGLIKGHFGTEIVDEFFECFAKKHAETGFVFGENAVDNTLIFMILKRK
;
A
#
# COMPACT_ATOMS: atom_id res chain seq x y z
N MET A 1 -11.82 -8.57 33.98
CA MET A 1 -11.26 -7.59 33.04
C MET A 1 -11.64 -8.06 31.65
N ALA A 2 -12.52 -7.31 30.97
CA ALA A 2 -13.01 -7.65 29.64
C ALA A 2 -11.85 -7.52 28.64
N VAL A 3 -11.65 -8.56 27.84
CA VAL A 3 -10.72 -8.53 26.70
C VAL A 3 -11.44 -7.72 25.64
N GLU A 4 -10.97 -6.49 25.41
CA GLU A 4 -11.43 -5.66 24.31
C GLU A 4 -11.04 -6.38 23.02
N GLU A 5 -12.01 -7.03 22.37
CA GLU A 5 -11.83 -7.58 21.04
C GLU A 5 -11.46 -6.42 20.12
N THR A 6 -10.17 -6.33 19.80
CA THR A 6 -9.69 -5.42 18.78
C THR A 6 -10.19 -5.99 17.45
N GLU A 7 -11.33 -5.50 16.99
CA GLU A 7 -11.85 -5.80 15.66
C GLU A 7 -10.74 -5.50 14.65
N LEU A 8 -10.50 -6.45 13.73
CA LEU A 8 -9.62 -6.20 12.60
C LEU A 8 -10.18 -4.98 11.84
N PRO A 9 -9.34 -3.99 11.48
CA PRO A 9 -9.83 -2.83 10.76
C PRO A 9 -10.50 -3.30 9.47
N GLN A 10 -11.71 -2.79 9.23
CA GLN A 10 -12.45 -3.15 8.03
C GLN A 10 -11.66 -2.77 6.78
N PRO A 11 -11.80 -3.51 5.67
CA PRO A 11 -11.17 -3.16 4.41
C PRO A 11 -11.54 -1.72 4.04
N VAL A 12 -10.54 -0.84 4.01
CA VAL A 12 -10.74 0.53 3.53
C VAL A 12 -10.88 0.43 2.02
N THR A 13 -12.12 0.54 1.55
CA THR A 13 -12.36 0.63 0.11
C THR A 13 -11.74 1.92 -0.39
N MET A 14 -10.92 1.83 -1.44
CA MET A 14 -10.44 3.01 -2.16
C MET A 14 -11.67 3.69 -2.77
N LYS A 15 -12.21 4.69 -2.09
CA LYS A 15 -13.24 5.56 -2.67
C LYS A 15 -12.54 6.44 -3.70
N GLY A 16 -13.08 6.51 -4.91
CA GLY A 16 -12.60 7.43 -5.94
C GLY A 16 -12.66 8.91 -5.54
N GLY A 17 -13.14 9.25 -4.34
CA GLY A 17 -13.43 10.61 -3.91
C GLY A 17 -14.73 11.12 -4.54
N ASP A 18 -15.29 12.17 -3.95
CA ASP A 18 -16.48 12.87 -4.47
C ASP A 18 -16.09 14.24 -5.03
N GLY A 19 -16.91 14.81 -5.90
CA GLY A 19 -16.70 16.17 -6.44
C GLY A 19 -15.93 16.23 -7.77
N PRO A 20 -15.53 17.43 -8.21
CA PRO A 20 -14.89 17.65 -9.51
C PRO A 20 -13.45 17.10 -9.59
N ASP A 21 -12.77 16.98 -8.45
CA ASP A 21 -11.38 16.49 -8.34
C ASP A 21 -11.29 15.02 -7.92
N SER A 22 -12.40 14.27 -7.98
CA SER A 22 -12.38 12.84 -7.70
C SER A 22 -11.40 12.11 -8.63
N TYR A 23 -10.79 11.02 -8.17
CA TYR A 23 -9.91 10.15 -8.97
C TYR A 23 -10.58 9.67 -10.26
N ALA A 24 -11.90 9.49 -10.24
CA ALA A 24 -12.70 9.16 -11.43
C ALA A 24 -12.75 10.30 -12.46
N LYS A 25 -12.51 11.56 -12.05
CA LYS A 25 -12.62 12.76 -12.90
C LYS A 25 -11.27 13.47 -13.20
N ASN A 26 -10.24 13.25 -12.37
CA ASN A 26 -8.92 13.90 -12.44
C ASN A 26 -7.77 12.94 -12.84
N SER A 27 -8.02 12.01 -13.77
CA SER A 27 -6.94 11.27 -14.41
C SER A 27 -7.18 11.17 -15.92
N SER A 28 -6.10 11.10 -16.69
CA SER A 28 -6.09 10.90 -18.15
C SER A 28 -6.83 9.63 -18.61
N PHE A 29 -7.25 8.76 -17.68
CA PHE A 29 -8.16 7.63 -17.91
C PHE A 29 -9.60 8.03 -18.26
N GLN A 30 -9.90 9.32 -18.43
CA GLN A 30 -11.17 9.83 -18.93
C GLN A 30 -11.64 9.04 -20.17
N GLY A 31 -12.50 8.03 -19.95
CA GLY A 31 -13.20 7.25 -20.98
C GLY A 31 -12.86 5.76 -21.08
N SER A 32 -11.70 5.30 -20.58
CA SER A 32 -11.24 3.92 -20.83
C SER A 32 -11.63 2.90 -19.74
N ILE A 33 -11.86 3.36 -18.51
CA ILE A 33 -12.25 2.49 -17.37
C ILE A 33 -13.59 2.99 -16.81
N SER A 34 -14.55 2.08 -16.63
CA SER A 34 -15.83 2.42 -16.00
C SER A 34 -15.67 2.67 -14.51
N GLU A 35 -16.45 3.61 -13.97
CA GLU A 35 -16.45 3.96 -12.55
C GLU A 35 -16.80 2.74 -11.67
N GLU A 36 -17.73 1.89 -12.11
CA GLU A 36 -18.05 0.63 -11.44
C GLU A 36 -16.83 -0.30 -11.34
N LYS A 37 -16.07 -0.44 -12.44
CA LYS A 37 -14.88 -1.29 -12.48
C LYS A 37 -13.77 -0.74 -11.58
N LEU A 38 -13.61 0.58 -11.53
CA LEU A 38 -12.70 1.24 -10.60
C LEU A 38 -13.13 1.01 -9.14
N ASN A 39 -14.41 1.22 -8.81
CA ASN A 39 -14.94 1.08 -7.45
C ASN A 39 -14.92 -0.36 -6.94
N SER A 40 -14.96 -1.36 -7.83
CA SER A 40 -14.85 -2.78 -7.47
C SER A 40 -13.41 -3.23 -7.22
N PHE A 41 -12.40 -2.47 -7.66
CA PHE A 41 -11.00 -2.84 -7.50
C PHE A 41 -10.47 -2.44 -6.12
N ASN A 42 -9.86 -3.39 -5.41
CA ASN A 42 -9.14 -3.15 -4.16
C ASN A 42 -7.76 -3.82 -4.23
N LEU A 43 -6.76 -3.20 -3.62
CA LEU A 43 -5.45 -3.82 -3.50
C LEU A 43 -5.49 -4.85 -2.36
N PRO A 44 -5.03 -6.10 -2.59
CA PRO A 44 -4.96 -7.14 -1.56
C PRO A 44 -3.73 -6.93 -0.66
N LEU A 45 -3.52 -5.69 -0.19
CA LEU A 45 -2.39 -5.30 0.64
C LEU A 45 -2.92 -4.80 1.98
N TYR A 46 -2.32 -5.31 3.05
CA TYR A 46 -2.58 -4.86 4.40
C TYR A 46 -1.27 -4.51 5.09
N PHE A 47 -1.21 -3.30 5.64
CA PHE A 47 -0.04 -2.77 6.34
C PHE A 47 -0.35 -2.69 7.84
N PRO A 48 -0.09 -3.76 8.62
CA PRO A 48 -0.41 -3.77 10.04
C PRO A 48 0.48 -2.80 10.81
N SER A 49 -0.04 -2.25 11.89
CA SER A 49 0.82 -1.55 12.86
C SER A 49 1.61 -2.56 13.69
N ALA A 50 2.77 -2.13 14.21
CA ALA A 50 3.54 -2.98 15.14
C ALA A 50 2.72 -3.34 16.40
N LYS A 51 1.83 -2.46 16.86
CA LYS A 51 0.92 -2.71 17.98
C LYS A 51 -0.06 -3.84 17.64
N GLU A 52 -0.67 -3.76 16.46
CA GLU A 52 -1.63 -4.76 16.01
C GLU A 52 -0.98 -6.14 15.83
N LEU A 53 0.19 -6.18 15.19
CA LEU A 53 0.90 -7.44 14.98
C LEU A 53 1.27 -8.12 16.31
N LYS A 54 1.72 -7.35 17.31
CA LYS A 54 1.95 -7.87 18.67
C LYS A 54 0.69 -8.43 19.30
N ALA A 55 -0.41 -7.67 19.27
CA ALA A 55 -1.68 -8.11 19.84
C ALA A 55 -2.17 -9.42 19.20
N LEU A 56 -1.99 -9.57 17.87
CA LEU A 56 -2.32 -10.80 17.16
C LEU A 56 -1.44 -11.99 17.58
N ILE A 57 -0.13 -11.79 17.75
CA ILE A 57 0.78 -12.84 18.20
C ILE A 57 0.46 -13.27 19.64
N GLU A 58 0.18 -12.31 20.52
CA GLU A 58 -0.23 -12.59 21.90
C GLU A 58 -1.56 -13.35 21.95
N LYS A 59 -2.55 -12.93 21.16
CA LYS A 59 -3.85 -13.63 21.02
C LYS A 59 -3.69 -15.04 20.47
N ASN A 60 -2.76 -15.26 19.53
CA ASN A 60 -2.46 -16.58 18.98
C ASN A 60 -1.88 -17.53 20.04
N GLY A 61 -1.10 -17.01 20.99
CA GLY A 61 -0.63 -17.75 22.16
C GLY A 61 0.50 -18.75 21.90
N HIS A 62 0.77 -19.17 20.65
CA HIS A 62 1.76 -20.21 20.32
C HIS A 62 3.22 -19.73 20.24
N PHE A 63 3.45 -18.42 20.25
CA PHE A 63 4.78 -17.83 20.12
C PHE A 63 5.06 -16.87 21.28
N SER A 64 6.33 -16.76 21.67
CA SER A 64 6.89 -15.63 22.42
C SER A 64 7.60 -14.68 21.46
N ILE A 65 7.50 -13.38 21.72
CA ILE A 65 8.24 -12.35 20.98
C ILE A 65 9.57 -12.16 21.70
N GLU A 66 10.66 -12.59 21.09
CA GLU A 66 12.02 -12.48 21.67
C GLU A 66 12.63 -11.11 21.41
N ARG A 67 12.32 -10.54 20.24
CA ARG A 67 12.78 -9.21 19.81
C ARG A 67 11.79 -8.64 18.79
N TYR A 68 11.57 -7.34 18.82
CA TYR A 68 10.91 -6.64 17.73
C TYR A 68 11.60 -5.29 17.50
N GLU A 69 11.62 -4.86 16.25
CA GLU A 69 12.16 -3.57 15.85
C GLU A 69 11.24 -2.98 14.80
N THR A 70 10.91 -1.70 14.97
CA THR A 70 10.34 -0.89 13.92
C THR A 70 11.44 0.00 13.43
N THR A 71 11.87 -0.17 12.19
CA THR A 71 12.62 0.90 11.56
C THR A 71 11.57 1.93 11.16
N GLU A 72 11.58 3.10 11.78
CA GLU A 72 11.37 4.28 10.95
C GLU A 72 12.40 4.09 9.83
N GLN A 73 11.98 3.90 8.58
CA GLN A 73 12.91 4.14 7.48
C GLN A 73 13.24 5.62 7.59
N ALA A 74 14.14 5.93 8.52
CA ALA A 74 14.71 7.21 8.69
C ALA A 74 15.19 7.54 7.29
N LYS A 75 15.00 8.79 6.92
CA LYS A 75 15.69 9.51 5.85
C LYS A 75 17.24 9.43 5.99
N ALA A 76 17.75 8.50 6.78
CA ALA A 76 19.12 8.19 7.11
C ALA A 76 19.78 7.38 5.98
N ALA A 77 20.59 8.11 5.24
CA ALA A 77 21.86 7.68 4.65
C ALA A 77 21.85 6.73 3.44
N HIS A 78 20.72 6.16 3.02
CA HIS A 78 20.62 5.52 1.71
C HIS A 78 19.97 6.48 0.73
N ALA A 79 20.67 6.82 -0.36
CA ALA A 79 20.11 7.62 -1.44
C ALA A 79 18.74 7.04 -1.82
N LEU A 80 17.70 7.89 -1.83
CA LEU A 80 16.37 7.48 -2.27
C LEU A 80 16.53 6.72 -3.59
N PRO A 81 15.88 5.56 -3.76
CA PRO A 81 15.96 4.84 -5.02
C PRO A 81 15.56 5.79 -6.15
N LYS A 82 16.24 5.70 -7.30
CA LYS A 82 15.87 6.51 -8.46
C LYS A 82 14.36 6.35 -8.70
N PRO A 83 13.60 7.43 -8.96
CA PRO A 83 12.15 7.34 -9.16
C PRO A 83 11.73 6.24 -10.14
N GLN A 84 12.51 6.04 -11.21
CA GLN A 84 12.33 4.95 -12.17
C GLN A 84 12.35 3.56 -11.53
N ASN A 85 13.26 3.30 -10.59
CA ASN A 85 13.37 2.01 -9.89
C ASN A 85 12.16 1.77 -9.00
N CYS A 86 11.63 2.82 -8.38
CA CYS A 86 10.40 2.74 -7.59
C CYS A 86 9.20 2.34 -8.45
N ILE A 87 9.05 2.98 -9.60
CA ILE A 87 7.97 2.67 -10.55
C ILE A 87 8.08 1.23 -11.04
N LEU A 88 9.29 0.77 -11.40
CA LEU A 88 9.54 -0.60 -11.82
C LEU A 88 9.23 -1.61 -10.72
N HIS A 89 9.55 -1.31 -9.46
CA HIS A 89 9.25 -2.18 -8.33
C HIS A 89 7.74 -2.31 -8.10
N ILE A 90 7.02 -1.18 -8.10
CA ILE A 90 5.55 -1.17 -8.00
C ILE A 90 4.94 -1.93 -9.18
N ARG A 91 5.44 -1.71 -10.41
CA ARG A 91 4.98 -2.41 -11.61
C ARG A 91 5.15 -3.92 -11.49
N ALA A 92 6.33 -4.38 -11.10
CA ALA A 92 6.59 -5.81 -10.90
C ALA A 92 5.63 -6.45 -9.88
N GLY A 93 5.25 -5.74 -8.82
CA GLY A 93 4.34 -6.24 -7.79
C GLY A 93 2.86 -6.19 -8.16
N LEU A 94 2.42 -5.15 -8.89
CA LEU A 94 0.99 -4.87 -9.10
C LEU A 94 0.49 -5.12 -10.52
N GLU A 95 1.36 -5.24 -11.53
CA GLU A 95 0.97 -5.39 -12.93
C GLU A 95 0.02 -6.56 -13.15
N GLY A 96 0.27 -7.71 -12.52
CA GLY A 96 -0.61 -8.88 -12.64
C GLY A 96 -2.03 -8.62 -12.16
N LEU A 97 -2.19 -7.83 -11.07
CA LEU A 97 -3.50 -7.47 -10.52
C LEU A 97 -4.23 -6.46 -11.42
N ILE A 98 -3.50 -5.44 -11.88
CA ILE A 98 -4.05 -4.43 -12.80
C ILE A 98 -4.49 -5.08 -14.10
N LYS A 99 -3.64 -5.93 -14.69
CA LYS A 99 -3.96 -6.70 -15.90
C LYS A 99 -5.15 -7.62 -15.70
N GLY A 100 -5.20 -8.33 -14.57
CA GLY A 100 -6.29 -9.29 -14.27
C GLY A 100 -7.65 -8.62 -14.11
N HIS A 101 -7.69 -7.44 -13.48
CA HIS A 101 -8.95 -6.73 -13.27
C HIS A 101 -9.33 -5.86 -14.47
N PHE A 102 -8.40 -5.04 -14.97
CA PHE A 102 -8.71 -4.00 -15.94
C PHE A 102 -8.50 -4.39 -17.40
N GLY A 103 -7.64 -5.36 -17.69
CA GLY A 103 -7.25 -5.74 -19.05
C GLY A 103 -5.79 -5.42 -19.35
N THR A 104 -5.25 -6.02 -20.42
CA THR A 104 -3.85 -5.84 -20.84
C THR A 104 -3.58 -4.48 -21.45
N GLU A 105 -4.59 -3.89 -22.09
CA GLU A 105 -4.46 -2.73 -22.96
C GLU A 105 -4.09 -1.47 -22.17
N ILE A 106 -4.46 -1.43 -20.88
CA ILE A 106 -4.27 -0.25 -20.03
C ILE A 106 -2.96 -0.25 -19.24
N VAL A 107 -2.22 -1.37 -19.23
CA VAL A 107 -1.12 -1.60 -18.27
C VAL A 107 0.02 -0.62 -18.49
N ASP A 108 0.47 -0.45 -19.73
CA ASP A 108 1.59 0.44 -20.04
C ASP A 108 1.23 1.90 -19.72
N GLU A 109 0.09 2.36 -20.21
CA GLU A 109 -0.41 3.72 -19.96
C GLU A 109 -0.60 3.99 -18.46
N PHE A 110 -1.12 3.01 -17.70
CA PHE A 110 -1.28 3.12 -16.25
C PHE A 110 0.05 3.42 -15.56
N PHE A 111 1.10 2.65 -15.87
CA PHE A 111 2.40 2.83 -15.22
C PHE A 111 3.15 4.07 -15.70
N GLU A 112 2.90 4.53 -16.94
CA GLU A 112 3.38 5.84 -17.40
C GLU A 112 2.70 7.00 -16.66
N CYS A 113 1.39 6.94 -16.48
CA CYS A 113 0.64 7.92 -15.70
C CYS A 113 1.08 7.93 -14.23
N PHE A 114 1.27 6.74 -13.65
CA PHE A 114 1.78 6.58 -12.30
C PHE A 114 3.17 7.20 -12.14
N ALA A 115 4.06 6.97 -13.11
CA ALA A 115 5.40 7.56 -13.14
C ALA A 115 5.35 9.09 -13.13
N LYS A 116 4.50 9.67 -13.99
CA LYS A 116 4.31 11.12 -14.08
C LYS A 116 3.77 11.70 -12.77
N LYS A 117 2.69 11.11 -12.21
CA LYS A 117 2.13 11.53 -10.91
C LYS A 117 3.14 11.41 -9.78
N HIS A 118 3.95 10.35 -9.77
CA HIS A 118 5.00 10.17 -8.78
C HIS A 118 6.07 11.26 -8.88
N ALA A 119 6.48 11.65 -10.08
CA ALA A 119 7.44 12.75 -10.29
C ALA A 119 6.88 14.11 -9.84
N GLU A 120 5.57 14.33 -9.98
CA GLU A 120 4.89 15.57 -9.56
C GLU A 120 4.68 15.66 -8.04
N THR A 121 4.35 14.55 -7.38
CA THR A 121 3.86 14.54 -5.99
C THR A 121 4.83 13.94 -4.97
N GLY A 122 5.78 13.11 -5.41
CA GLY A 122 6.64 12.35 -4.50
C GLY A 122 5.90 11.31 -3.65
N PHE A 123 4.67 10.93 -4.02
CA PHE A 123 3.74 10.19 -3.15
C PHE A 123 4.28 8.88 -2.55
N VAL A 124 5.09 8.12 -3.29
CA VAL A 124 5.42 6.73 -2.94
C VAL A 124 6.78 6.62 -2.24
N PHE A 125 7.70 7.57 -2.46
CA PHE A 125 9.08 7.54 -1.97
C PHE A 125 9.75 8.93 -1.92
N GLY A 126 8.97 10.01 -1.95
CA GLY A 126 9.49 11.38 -1.83
C GLY A 126 9.64 11.80 -0.37
N GLU A 127 10.15 13.02 -0.13
CA GLU A 127 10.35 13.57 1.22
C GLU A 127 9.04 13.65 2.05
N ASN A 128 7.90 13.67 1.36
CA ASN A 128 6.54 13.71 1.89
C ASN A 128 5.84 12.34 1.91
N ALA A 129 6.52 11.26 1.51
CA ALA A 129 5.94 9.91 1.60
C ALA A 129 5.73 9.52 3.08
N VAL A 130 4.69 8.74 3.34
CA VAL A 130 4.47 8.15 4.66
C VAL A 130 5.68 7.29 5.00
N ASP A 131 6.24 7.45 6.21
CA ASP A 131 7.38 6.65 6.65
C ASP A 131 7.03 5.16 6.49
N ASN A 132 7.76 4.47 5.60
CA ASN A 132 7.58 3.04 5.41
C ASN A 132 8.18 2.33 6.63
N THR A 133 7.35 2.13 7.66
CA THR A 133 7.76 1.40 8.86
C THR A 133 7.94 -0.07 8.51
N LEU A 134 9.19 -0.52 8.36
CA LEU A 134 9.46 -1.95 8.31
C LEU A 134 9.40 -2.51 9.74
N ILE A 135 8.61 -3.56 9.90
CA ILE A 135 8.44 -4.25 11.17
C ILE A 135 9.24 -5.56 11.11
N PHE A 136 10.23 -5.68 11.98
CA PHE A 136 11.00 -6.90 12.16
C PHE A 136 10.65 -7.54 13.51
N MET A 137 10.34 -8.84 13.52
CA MET A 137 10.02 -9.58 14.75
C MET A 137 10.71 -10.95 14.75
N ILE A 138 11.33 -11.29 15.88
CA ILE A 138 11.87 -12.61 16.15
C ILE A 138 10.90 -13.33 17.08
N LEU A 139 10.33 -14.42 16.60
CA LEU A 139 9.38 -15.24 17.34
C LEU A 139 10.02 -16.56 17.73
N LYS A 140 9.77 -17.01 18.96
CA LYS A 140 10.13 -18.35 19.42
C LYS A 140 8.85 -19.13 19.70
N ARG A 141 8.78 -20.36 19.17
CA ARG A 141 7.65 -21.26 19.44
C ARG A 141 7.68 -21.67 20.91
N LYS A 142 6.52 -21.64 21.57
CA LYS A 142 6.34 -22.18 22.92
C LYS A 142 6.24 -23.69 22.92
#